data_AF-A0A7X2TE13-F1
#
_entry.id   AF-A0A7X2TE13-F1
#
_cell.length_a   1.000
_cell.length_b   1.000
_cell.length_c   1.000
_cell.angle_alpha   90.00
_cell.angle_beta   90.00
_cell.angle_gamma   90.00
#
_symmetry.space_group_name_H-M   'P 1'
#
loop_
_entity.id
_entity.type
_entity.pdbx_description
1 polymer ?
#
loop_
_entity_poly.entity_id
_entity_poly.type
_entity_poly.pdbx_seq_one_letter_code
_entity_poly.pdbx_strand_id
1 'polypeptide(L)'
;MSPASINYVYINLAKRLDFPSEITFETPAFASFQDGEIDFYVQSLEKRTRYAIRMNDDTLAVDTAKAALEAGNVDFLLYLADNTHGNVDGKRITLPIYSMNRFHF
;
A
#
# COMPACT_ATOMS: atom_id res chain seq x y z
N MET A 1 -7.46 8.24 10.16
CA MET A 1 -6.12 7.65 10.39
C MET A 1 -5.29 8.62 11.22
N SER A 2 -4.49 8.15 12.18
CA SER A 2 -3.62 9.03 12.98
C SER A 2 -2.30 9.33 12.25
N PRO A 3 -1.63 10.47 12.47
CA PRO A 3 -0.27 10.72 11.94
C PRO A 3 0.75 9.65 12.36
N ALA A 4 0.56 9.05 13.54
CA ALA A 4 1.41 7.96 14.03
C ALA A 4 1.28 6.68 13.19
N SER A 5 0.07 6.37 12.73
CA SER A 5 -0.22 5.24 11.85
C SER A 5 0.51 5.38 10.50
N ILE A 6 0.47 6.57 9.90
CA ILE A 6 1.16 6.87 8.63
C ILE A 6 2.67 6.72 8.79
N ASN A 7 3.24 7.30 9.85
CA ASN A 7 4.67 7.22 10.13
C ASN A 7 5.14 5.77 10.38
N TYR A 8 4.33 4.97 11.07
CA TYR A 8 4.62 3.54 11.28
C TYR A 8 4.76 2.78 9.96
N VAL A 9 3.82 2.97 9.03
CA VAL A 9 3.85 2.32 7.71
C VAL A 9 5.05 2.80 6.90
N TYR A 10 5.29 4.12 6.88
CA TYR A 10 6.44 4.72 6.18
C TYR A 10 7.77 4.13 6.66
N ILE A 11 8.01 4.07 7.99
CA ILE A 11 9.23 3.50 8.56
C ILE A 11 9.37 2.02 8.18
N ASN A 12 8.25 1.27 8.14
CA ASN A 12 8.26 -0.13 7.76
C ASN A 12 8.65 -0.34 6.29
N LEU A 13 8.12 0.49 5.40
CA LEU A 13 8.49 0.50 3.97
C LEU A 13 9.94 0.96 3.76
N ALA A 14 10.37 2.03 4.44
CA ALA A 14 11.73 2.53 4.34
C ALA A 14 12.77 1.47 4.74
N LYS A 15 12.50 0.68 5.79
CA LYS A 15 13.35 -0.46 6.18
C LYS A 15 13.44 -1.55 5.13
N ARG A 16 12.41 -1.74 4.31
CA ARG A 16 12.35 -2.74 3.24
C ARG A 16 13.00 -2.28 1.94
N LEU A 17 13.29 -0.99 1.82
CA LEU A 17 14.18 -0.45 0.79
C LEU A 17 15.65 -0.72 1.13
N ASP A 18 15.99 -0.82 2.42
CA ASP A 18 17.34 -1.09 2.91
C ASP A 18 17.73 -2.57 2.78
N PHE A 19 19.03 -2.89 2.88
CA PHE A 19 19.58 -4.21 2.59
C PHE A 19 19.21 -5.28 3.66
N PRO A 20 18.73 -6.48 3.24
CA PRO A 20 18.39 -6.87 1.87
C PRO A 20 17.04 -6.26 1.45
N SER A 21 17.04 -5.55 0.31
CA SER A 21 15.85 -4.87 -0.18
C SER A 21 14.78 -5.87 -0.60
N GLU A 22 13.55 -5.65 -0.12
CA GLU A 22 12.35 -6.43 -0.47
C GLU A 22 11.52 -5.72 -1.56
N ILE A 23 11.56 -4.38 -1.55
CA ILE A 23 10.80 -3.52 -2.46
C ILE A 23 11.72 -2.50 -3.15
N THR A 24 11.21 -1.81 -4.18
CA THR A 24 11.91 -0.74 -4.92
C THR A 24 11.16 0.60 -4.89
N PHE A 25 11.75 1.61 -5.55
CA PHE A 25 11.49 3.08 -5.56
C PHE A 25 12.31 3.89 -4.53
N GLU A 26 12.84 5.06 -4.92
CA GLU A 26 13.71 5.90 -4.07
C GLU A 26 13.01 6.40 -2.80
N THR A 27 11.68 6.48 -2.83
CA THR A 27 10.80 6.65 -1.67
C THR A 27 9.56 5.79 -1.89
N PRO A 28 8.85 5.37 -0.82
CA PRO A 28 7.45 4.97 -0.95
C PRO A 28 6.72 6.16 -1.58
N ALA A 29 6.40 6.06 -2.87
CA ALA A 29 5.93 7.23 -3.60
C ALA A 29 4.48 7.50 -3.20
N PHE A 30 4.23 8.69 -2.65
CA PHE A 30 2.89 9.27 -2.73
C PHE A 30 2.59 9.43 -4.22
N ALA A 31 1.62 8.68 -4.72
CA ALA A 31 1.29 8.68 -6.14
C ALA A 31 -0.08 9.34 -6.32
N SER A 32 -0.17 10.30 -7.22
CA SER A 32 -1.46 10.81 -7.69
C SER A 32 -1.85 10.02 -8.92
N PHE A 33 -3.09 9.53 -8.96
CA PHE A 33 -3.67 8.95 -10.17
C PHE A 33 -5.02 9.61 -10.42
N GLN A 34 -5.13 10.29 -11.56
CA GLN A 34 -6.21 11.25 -11.81
C GLN A 34 -6.24 12.33 -10.70
N ASP A 35 -7.43 12.69 -10.21
CA ASP A 35 -7.64 13.72 -9.19
C ASP A 35 -7.53 13.21 -7.74
N GLY A 36 -7.04 11.98 -7.52
CA GLY A 36 -6.94 11.41 -6.18
C GLY A 36 -5.55 10.86 -5.84
N GLU A 37 -5.37 10.58 -4.55
CA GLU A 37 -4.09 10.22 -3.95
C GLU A 37 -4.03 8.74 -3.55
N ILE A 38 -2.86 8.14 -3.76
CA ILE A 38 -2.46 6.84 -3.23
C ILE A 38 -1.40 7.10 -2.16
N ASP A 39 -1.65 6.62 -0.94
CA ASP A 39 -0.79 6.92 0.20
C ASP A 39 0.64 6.41 0.00
N PHE A 40 0.79 5.17 -0.48
CA PHE A 40 2.09 4.65 -0.90
C PHE A 40 1.97 3.73 -2.11
N TYR A 41 2.96 3.80 -2.99
CA TYR A 41 3.14 2.88 -4.10
C TYR A 41 4.48 2.16 -3.97
N VAL A 42 4.45 0.82 -4.06
CA VAL A 42 5.65 -0.02 -3.95
C VAL A 42 5.61 -1.15 -4.95
N GLN A 43 6.78 -1.68 -5.32
CA GLN A 43 6.90 -2.88 -6.12
C GLN A 43 7.82 -3.87 -5.43
N SER A 44 7.40 -5.14 -5.33
CA SER A 44 8.25 -6.21 -4.81
C SER A 44 9.37 -6.54 -5.78
N LEU A 45 10.58 -6.77 -5.27
CA LEU A 45 11.73 -7.11 -6.10
C LEU A 45 11.67 -8.55 -6.62
N GLU A 46 11.25 -9.49 -5.76
CA GLU A 46 11.20 -10.91 -6.10
C GLU A 46 10.15 -11.21 -7.18
N LYS A 47 8.90 -10.76 -6.96
CA LYS A 47 7.76 -11.09 -7.82
C LYS A 47 7.42 -10.02 -8.84
N ARG A 48 8.00 -8.82 -8.72
CA ARG A 48 7.66 -7.63 -9.52
C ARG A 48 6.19 -7.23 -9.38
N THR A 49 5.57 -7.56 -8.24
CA THR A 49 4.18 -7.22 -7.94
C THR A 49 4.10 -5.77 -7.45
N ARG A 50 3.22 -4.97 -8.05
CA ARG A 50 3.00 -3.56 -7.70
C ARG A 50 1.79 -3.44 -6.77
N TYR A 51 1.95 -2.71 -5.69
CA TYR A 51 0.93 -2.49 -4.67
C TYR A 51 0.63 -1.00 -4.53
N ALA A 52 -0.65 -0.64 -4.59
CA ALA A 52 -1.14 0.60 -3.98
C ALA A 52 -1.52 0.30 -2.54
N ILE A 53 -0.84 0.96 -1.60
CA ILE A 53 -1.11 0.84 -0.16
C ILE A 53 -1.98 2.00 0.27
N ARG A 54 -3.08 1.69 0.94
CA ARG A 54 -4.08 2.65 1.41
C ARG A 54 -4.31 2.47 2.91
N MET A 55 -4.49 3.57 3.60
CA MET A 55 -4.68 3.63 5.05
C MET A 55 -6.02 4.23 5.46
N ASN A 56 -6.73 4.81 4.50
CA ASN A 56 -8.05 5.38 4.71
C ASN A 56 -8.99 5.01 3.57
N ASP A 57 -10.25 4.83 3.91
CA ASP A 57 -11.34 4.49 3.01
C ASP A 57 -12.11 5.73 2.52
N ASP A 58 -11.43 6.88 2.42
CA ASP A 58 -12.03 8.05 1.75
C ASP A 58 -12.41 7.69 0.32
N THR A 59 -13.66 7.99 -0.05
CA THR A 59 -14.29 7.50 -1.28
C THR A 59 -13.49 7.86 -2.52
N LEU A 60 -13.04 9.12 -2.64
CA LEU A 60 -12.27 9.58 -3.81
C LEU A 60 -10.98 8.78 -3.97
N ALA A 61 -10.25 8.58 -2.87
CA ALA A 61 -8.99 7.89 -2.89
C ALA A 61 -9.14 6.36 -3.08
N VAL A 62 -10.25 5.78 -2.61
CA VAL A 62 -10.62 4.39 -2.92
C VAL A 62 -10.89 4.22 -4.42
N ASP A 63 -11.62 5.14 -5.02
CA ASP A 63 -11.95 5.10 -6.45
C ASP A 63 -10.69 5.29 -7.30
N THR A 64 -9.78 6.18 -6.91
CA THR A 64 -8.46 6.33 -7.53
C THR A 64 -7.64 5.04 -7.49
N ALA A 65 -7.58 4.37 -6.33
CA ALA A 65 -6.83 3.13 -6.19
C ALA A 65 -7.44 2.02 -7.06
N LYS A 66 -8.77 1.90 -7.11
CA LYS A 66 -9.47 0.98 -8.01
C LYS A 66 -9.19 1.28 -9.49
N ALA A 67 -9.23 2.55 -9.88
CA ALA A 67 -8.94 2.96 -11.25
C ALA A 67 -7.49 2.61 -11.64
N ALA A 68 -6.53 2.78 -10.73
CA ALA A 68 -5.15 2.35 -10.96
C ALA A 68 -5.01 0.83 -11.10
N LEU A 69 -5.81 0.04 -10.38
CA LEU A 69 -5.88 -1.41 -10.51
C LEU A 69 -6.47 -1.83 -11.85
N GLU A 70 -7.58 -1.22 -12.26
CA GLU A 70 -8.27 -1.49 -13.53
C GLU A 70 -7.42 -1.11 -14.75
N ALA A 71 -6.66 -0.01 -14.66
CA ALA A 71 -5.71 0.41 -15.68
C ALA A 71 -4.43 -0.45 -15.74
N GLY A 72 -4.21 -1.34 -14.75
CA GLY A 72 -3.02 -2.19 -14.68
C GLY A 72 -1.76 -1.47 -14.21
N ASN A 73 -1.89 -0.31 -13.58
CA ASN A 73 -0.78 0.43 -12.96
C ASN A 73 -0.33 -0.24 -11.66
N VAL A 74 -1.24 -0.89 -10.94
CA VAL A 74 -0.96 -1.76 -9.79
C VAL A 74 -1.55 -3.15 -10.01
N ASP A 75 -0.98 -4.14 -9.34
CA ASP A 75 -1.43 -5.52 -9.39
C ASP A 75 -2.34 -5.86 -8.19
N PHE A 76 -2.14 -5.20 -7.05
CA PHE A 76 -2.93 -5.36 -5.82
C PHE A 76 -3.19 -4.03 -5.11
N LEU A 77 -4.30 -3.99 -4.37
CA LEU A 77 -4.61 -2.95 -3.40
C LEU A 77 -4.41 -3.49 -1.98
N LEU A 78 -3.53 -2.89 -1.21
CA LEU A 78 -3.27 -3.25 0.19
C LEU A 78 -3.86 -2.18 1.13
N TYR A 79 -4.97 -2.50 1.76
CA TYR A 79 -5.62 -1.66 2.75
C TYR A 79 -5.14 -2.00 4.17
N LEU A 80 -4.59 -1.01 4.88
CA LEU A 80 -4.16 -1.12 6.26
C LEU A 80 -5.14 -0.34 7.15
N ALA A 81 -5.86 -1.04 8.02
CA ALA A 81 -6.86 -0.44 8.91
C ALA A 81 -6.59 -0.76 10.39
N ASP A 82 -6.99 0.13 11.29
CA ASP A 82 -6.80 -0.07 12.74
C ASP A 82 -7.78 -1.11 13.32
N ASN A 83 -9.01 -1.18 12.80
CA ASN A 83 -10.10 -2.01 13.33
C ASN A 83 -10.60 -3.04 12.30
N THR A 84 -9.74 -3.99 11.94
CA THR A 84 -10.08 -5.09 11.02
C THR A 84 -9.47 -6.40 11.51
N HIS A 85 -10.08 -7.53 11.15
CA HIS A 85 -9.48 -8.86 11.30
C HIS A 85 -8.75 -9.33 10.03
N GLY A 86 -8.73 -8.48 9.00
CA GLY A 86 -8.23 -8.78 7.68
C GLY A 86 -9.27 -9.42 6.78
N ASN A 87 -9.09 -9.25 5.47
CA ASN A 87 -9.91 -9.84 4.43
C ASN A 87 -9.13 -9.90 3.11
N VAL A 88 -9.44 -10.86 2.26
CA VAL A 88 -8.96 -10.89 0.86
C VAL A 88 -10.16 -11.00 -0.05
N ASP A 89 -10.33 -9.99 -0.90
CA ASP A 89 -11.38 -9.91 -1.91
C ASP A 89 -10.74 -9.68 -3.28
N GLY A 90 -10.46 -10.79 -3.98
CA GLY A 90 -9.72 -10.77 -5.24
C GLY A 90 -8.34 -10.12 -5.09
N LYS A 91 -8.13 -8.99 -5.77
CA LYS A 91 -6.88 -8.21 -5.75
C LYS A 91 -6.84 -7.15 -4.64
N ARG A 92 -7.87 -7.08 -3.79
CA ARG A 92 -7.91 -6.23 -2.60
C ARG A 92 -7.57 -7.06 -1.37
N ILE A 93 -6.50 -6.69 -0.69
CA ILE A 93 -6.05 -7.28 0.57
C ILE A 93 -6.24 -6.24 1.65
N THR A 94 -7.03 -6.54 2.67
CA THR A 94 -7.20 -5.70 3.86
C THR A 94 -6.49 -6.38 5.03
N LEU A 95 -5.64 -5.65 5.75
CA LEU A 95 -4.92 -6.14 6.92
C LEU A 95 -5.02 -5.14 8.08
N PRO A 96 -4.91 -5.62 9.33
CA PRO A 96 -4.66 -4.75 10.46
C PRO A 96 -3.32 -4.03 10.28
N ILE A 97 -3.25 -2.73 10.61
CA ILE A 97 -2.01 -1.94 10.40
C ILE A 97 -0.76 -2.59 11.03
N TYR A 98 -0.91 -3.18 12.22
CA TYR A 98 0.19 -3.83 12.95
C TYR A 98 0.73 -5.08 12.26
N SER A 99 0.02 -5.62 11.25
CA SER A 99 0.48 -6.76 10.45
C SER A 99 1.42 -6.34 9.32
N MET A 100 1.60 -5.04 9.08
CA MET A 100 2.45 -4.51 8.02
C MET A 100 3.88 -5.05 8.11
N ASN A 101 4.43 -5.20 9.31
CA ASN A 101 5.79 -5.74 9.54
C ASN A 101 5.94 -7.24 9.21
N ARG A 102 4.84 -7.97 9.00
CA ARG A 102 4.82 -9.40 8.63
C ARG A 102 4.32 -9.64 7.21
N PHE A 103 3.88 -8.59 6.52
CA PHE A 103 3.53 -8.69 5.10
C PHE A 103 4.77 -9.06 4.29
N HIS A 104 4.60 -9.95 3.32
CA HIS A 104 5.66 -10.34 2.39
C HIS A 104 5.23 -9.89 1.00
N PHE A 105 6.03 -8.99 0.41
CA PHE A 105 5.74 -8.34 -0.86
C PHE A 105 5.92 -9.25 -2.09
#